data_AF-A0A536NK17-F1
#
_entry.id   AF-A0A536NK17-F1
#
_cell.length_a   1.000
_cell.length_b   1.000
_cell.length_c   1.000
_cell.angle_alpha   90.00
_cell.angle_beta   90.00
_cell.angle_gamma   90.00
#
_symmetry.space_group_name_H-M   'P 1'
#
loop_
_entity.id
_entity.type
_entity.pdbx_description
1 polymer ?
#
loop_
_entity_poly.entity_id
_entity_poly.type
_entity_poly.pdbx_seq_one_letter_code
_entity_poly.pdbx_strand_id
1 'polypeptide(L)'
;MDRRTRQPAARALVAYARNDDGHEARAGGWGWMLGDEGSGAWIVREALRELMRRREEGVQLSVLGERMLVATESDDLLETISRVQLYHEAGQWAALAGEVFDSVALDAGAARIIDSAADALASLALRAGAKVGVDGPVVMAGGLITNFPDLASRVQARVGSATVLEEEPVAGAVRLAESL
;
A
#
# COMPACT_ATOMS: atom_id res chain seq x y z
N MET A 1 0.23 20.68 -9.49
CA MET A 1 -0.66 19.49 -9.45
C MET A 1 -1.31 19.48 -8.09
N ASP A 2 -2.64 19.60 -8.02
CA ASP A 2 -3.39 19.88 -6.78
C ASP A 2 -3.36 18.66 -5.83
N ARG A 3 -2.88 18.84 -4.60
CA ARG A 3 -2.76 17.79 -3.57
C ARG A 3 -4.12 17.39 -2.95
N ARG A 4 -5.24 18.00 -3.39
CA ARG A 4 -6.55 17.93 -2.71
C ARG A 4 -7.52 16.81 -3.15
N THR A 5 -7.14 15.92 -4.07
CA THR A 5 -8.08 14.89 -4.58
C THR A 5 -7.70 13.43 -4.29
N ARG A 6 -6.65 13.16 -3.50
CA ARG A 6 -6.33 11.77 -3.13
C ARG A 6 -7.30 11.27 -2.05
N GLN A 7 -8.08 10.24 -2.38
CA GLN A 7 -8.90 9.49 -1.42
C GLN A 7 -8.04 9.06 -0.21
N PRO A 8 -8.60 8.99 1.01
CA PRO A 8 -7.86 8.54 2.18
C PRO A 8 -7.29 7.14 1.90
N ALA A 9 -5.98 6.99 2.06
CA ALA A 9 -5.31 5.71 1.88
C ALA A 9 -5.93 4.64 2.79
N ALA A 10 -5.98 3.40 2.29
CA ALA A 10 -6.58 2.28 3.01
C ALA A 10 -5.94 2.13 4.41
N ARG A 11 -6.78 2.24 5.45
CA ARG A 11 -6.37 2.18 6.87
C ARG A 11 -6.11 0.76 7.37
N ALA A 12 -6.60 -0.23 6.63
CA ALA A 12 -6.42 -1.64 6.88
C ALA A 12 -6.34 -2.35 5.53
N LEU A 13 -5.58 -3.44 5.47
CA LEU A 13 -5.42 -4.25 4.28
C LEU A 13 -5.90 -5.68 4.56
N VAL A 14 -6.85 -6.14 3.76
CA VAL A 14 -7.46 -7.46 3.89
C VAL A 14 -7.66 -8.08 2.51
N ALA A 15 -7.44 -9.38 2.41
CA ALA A 15 -7.92 -10.18 1.29
C ALA A 15 -9.03 -11.12 1.77
N TYR A 16 -10.01 -11.31 0.91
CA TYR A 16 -11.13 -12.23 1.10
C TYR A 16 -11.24 -13.11 -0.12
N ALA A 17 -11.52 -14.39 0.09
CA ALA A 17 -11.72 -15.37 -0.96
C ALA A 17 -12.97 -16.21 -0.66
N ARG A 18 -13.65 -16.63 -1.71
CA ARG A 18 -14.80 -17.54 -1.64
C ARG A 18 -14.73 -18.53 -2.80
N ASN A 19 -15.03 -19.80 -2.56
CA ASN A 19 -15.13 -20.84 -3.59
C ASN A 19 -16.58 -21.12 -4.01
N ASP A 20 -16.76 -21.94 -5.04
CA ASP A 20 -18.08 -22.29 -5.59
C ASP A 20 -18.96 -23.10 -4.62
N ASP A 21 -18.34 -23.82 -3.69
CA ASP A 21 -19.03 -24.54 -2.60
C ASP A 21 -19.50 -23.60 -1.48
N GLY A 22 -19.18 -22.31 -1.56
CA GLY A 22 -19.51 -21.30 -0.56
C GLY A 22 -18.55 -21.25 0.63
N HIS A 23 -17.40 -21.93 0.60
CA HIS A 23 -16.35 -21.76 1.60
C HIS A 23 -15.69 -20.39 1.47
N GLU A 24 -15.46 -19.74 2.61
CA GLU A 24 -14.91 -18.39 2.67
C GLU A 24 -13.64 -18.36 3.52
N ALA A 25 -12.68 -17.51 3.14
CA ALA A 25 -11.50 -17.23 3.95
C ALA A 25 -11.08 -15.77 3.87
N ARG A 26 -10.37 -15.34 4.93
CA ARG A 26 -9.73 -14.03 5.01
C ARG A 26 -8.25 -14.15 5.33
N ALA A 27 -7.48 -13.18 4.87
CA ALA A 27 -6.08 -12.97 5.25
C ALA A 27 -5.83 -11.47 5.48
N GLY A 28 -4.96 -11.14 6.44
CA GLY A 28 -4.66 -9.75 6.81
C GLY A 28 -5.71 -9.15 7.75
N GLY A 29 -5.76 -7.82 7.82
CA GLY A 29 -6.68 -7.09 8.70
C GLY A 29 -6.20 -6.96 10.15
N TRP A 30 -4.90 -7.18 10.41
CA TRP A 30 -4.30 -7.07 11.75
C TRP A 30 -3.97 -5.62 12.15
N GLY A 31 -4.19 -4.67 11.23
CA GLY A 31 -3.92 -3.25 11.41
C GLY A 31 -2.46 -2.89 11.19
N TRP A 32 -2.24 -1.61 10.90
CA TRP A 32 -0.97 -1.07 10.40
C TRP A 32 0.24 -1.24 11.34
N MET A 33 0.01 -1.49 12.63
CA MET A 33 1.08 -1.75 13.61
C MET A 33 1.61 -3.19 13.50
N LEU A 34 0.74 -4.16 13.22
CA LEU A 34 1.06 -5.59 13.24
C LEU A 34 1.09 -6.23 11.85
N GLY A 35 0.59 -5.52 10.83
CA GLY A 35 0.58 -5.99 9.45
C GLY A 35 0.35 -4.84 8.47
N ASP A 36 -0.60 -5.05 7.56
CA ASP A 36 -0.91 -4.19 6.41
C ASP A 36 0.30 -4.00 5.48
N GLU A 37 1.05 -5.07 5.23
CA GLU A 37 2.15 -5.06 4.28
C GLU A 37 1.68 -4.66 2.88
N GLY A 38 2.34 -3.65 2.29
CA GLY A 38 1.92 -3.03 1.03
C GLY A 38 0.91 -1.90 1.17
N SER A 39 0.41 -1.60 2.37
CA SER A 39 -0.36 -0.37 2.62
C SER A 39 0.51 0.89 2.56
N GLY A 40 -0.13 2.06 2.53
CA GLY A 40 0.57 3.35 2.44
C GLY A 40 1.39 3.63 3.69
N ALA A 41 0.87 3.27 4.87
CA ALA A 41 1.61 3.37 6.13
C ALA A 41 2.83 2.43 6.14
N TRP A 42 2.68 1.22 5.61
CA TRP A 42 3.79 0.28 5.44
C TRP A 42 4.84 0.81 4.47
N ILE A 43 4.43 1.32 3.30
CA ILE A 43 5.32 1.90 2.29
C ILE A 43 6.19 3.02 2.88
N VAL A 44 5.58 3.92 3.66
CA VAL A 44 6.29 5.04 4.29
C VAL A 44 7.23 4.54 5.39
N ARG A 45 6.79 3.56 6.19
CA ARG A 45 7.66 2.94 7.19
C ARG A 45 8.90 2.30 6.56
N GLU A 46 8.74 1.58 5.45
CA GLU A 46 9.89 1.00 4.73
C GLU A 46 10.77 2.06 4.08
N ALA A 47 10.19 3.15 3.56
CA ALA A 47 10.96 4.28 3.06
C ALA A 47 11.84 4.92 4.15
N LEU A 48 11.28 5.18 5.34
CA LEU A 48 12.03 5.74 6.45
C LEU A 48 13.12 4.78 6.95
N ARG A 49 12.85 3.47 6.99
CA ARG A 49 13.86 2.44 7.32
C ARG A 49 15.01 2.43 6.32
N GLU A 50 14.72 2.48 5.02
CA GLU A 50 15.74 2.53 3.97
C GLU A 50 16.59 3.82 4.06
N LEU A 51 15.96 4.97 4.29
CA LEU A 51 16.67 6.25 4.46
C LEU A 51 17.60 6.24 5.68
N MET A 52 17.13 5.67 6.80
CA MET A 52 17.95 5.54 8.01
C MET A 52 19.13 4.60 7.80
N ARG A 53 18.90 3.44 7.17
CA ARG A 53 19.97 2.50 6.80
C ARG A 53 21.05 3.17 5.94
N ARG A 54 20.63 3.89 4.89
CA ARG A 54 21.55 4.65 4.01
C ARG A 54 22.35 5.70 4.76
N ARG A 55 21.71 6.42 5.68
CA ARG A 55 22.37 7.42 6.53
C ARG A 55 23.46 6.77 7.40
N GLU A 56 23.17 5.63 8.02
CA GLU A 56 24.14 4.88 8.83
C GLU A 56 25.33 4.37 7.99
N GLU A 57 25.10 4.08 6.72
CA GLU A 57 26.12 3.70 5.75
C GLU A 57 26.91 4.89 5.17
N GLY A 58 26.58 6.13 5.56
CA GLY A 58 27.23 7.34 5.03
C GLY A 58 26.89 7.65 3.57
N VAL A 59 25.81 7.06 3.04
CA VAL A 59 25.33 7.33 1.69
C VAL A 59 24.68 8.71 1.63
N GLN A 60 24.95 9.47 0.56
CA GLN A 60 24.35 10.79 0.34
C GLN A 60 22.83 10.72 0.28
N LEU A 61 22.19 11.82 0.66
CA LEU A 61 20.73 11.95 0.62
C LEU A 61 20.24 11.72 -0.81
N SER A 62 19.27 10.81 -0.96
CA SER A 62 18.70 10.48 -2.27
C SER A 62 17.45 11.31 -2.55
N VAL A 63 16.92 11.23 -3.78
CA VAL A 63 15.68 11.93 -4.19
C VAL A 63 14.52 11.60 -3.25
N LEU A 64 14.37 10.33 -2.83
CA LEU A 64 13.37 9.95 -1.84
C LEU A 64 13.56 10.71 -0.52
N GLY A 65 14.81 10.83 -0.06
CA GLY A 65 15.16 11.53 1.17
C GLY A 65 14.81 13.01 1.09
N GLU A 66 15.23 13.69 0.03
CA GLU A 66 14.92 15.11 -0.21
C GLU A 66 13.42 15.38 -0.20
N ARG A 67 12.63 14.51 -0.84
CA ARG A 67 11.17 14.66 -0.86
C ARG A 67 10.54 14.43 0.49
N MET A 68 11.07 13.49 1.28
CA MET A 68 10.62 13.29 2.66
C MET A 68 10.92 14.52 3.52
N LEU A 69 12.11 15.13 3.40
CA LEU A 69 12.43 16.38 4.10
C LEU A 69 11.41 17.48 3.79
N VAL A 70 11.11 17.69 2.50
CA VAL A 70 10.15 18.71 2.05
C VAL A 70 8.74 18.39 2.55
N ALA A 71 8.31 17.13 2.47
CA ALA A 71 6.96 16.73 2.87
C ALA A 71 6.74 16.77 4.39
N THR A 72 7.80 16.60 5.19
CA THR A 72 7.72 16.69 6.66
C THR A 72 8.18 18.04 7.21
N GLU A 73 8.52 19.00 6.34
CA GLU A 73 9.04 20.33 6.69
C GLU A 73 10.21 20.21 7.68
N SER A 74 11.23 19.45 7.28
CA SER A 74 12.37 19.08 8.12
C SER A 74 13.69 19.47 7.48
N ASP A 75 14.65 19.89 8.29
CA ASP A 75 15.98 20.27 7.84
C ASP A 75 16.87 19.05 7.57
N ASP A 76 16.63 17.94 8.29
CA ASP A 76 17.36 16.69 8.11
C ASP A 76 16.51 15.43 8.41
N LEU A 77 17.09 14.25 8.13
CA LEU A 77 16.41 12.97 8.30
C LEU A 77 16.08 12.66 9.77
N LEU A 78 16.88 13.11 10.74
CA LEU A 78 16.59 12.87 12.16
C LEU A 78 15.37 13.67 12.60
N GLU A 79 15.23 14.90 12.09
CA GLU A 79 14.03 15.70 12.31
C GLU A 79 12.80 15.09 11.62
N THR A 80 12.92 14.62 10.37
CA THR A 80 11.86 13.87 9.68
C THR A 80 11.37 12.69 10.52
N ILE A 81 12.29 11.87 11.06
CA ILE A 81 11.92 10.73 11.90
C ILE A 81 11.22 11.20 13.17
N SER A 82 11.76 12.21 13.86
CA SER A 82 11.18 12.73 15.10
C SER A 82 9.74 13.23 14.89
N ARG A 83 9.47 13.90 13.77
CA ARG A 83 8.13 14.38 13.42
C ARG A 83 7.17 13.25 13.07
N VAL A 84 7.61 12.30 12.24
CA VAL A 84 6.75 11.16 11.85
C VAL A 84 6.43 10.25 13.05
N GLN A 85 7.32 10.15 14.03
CA GLN A 85 7.05 9.41 15.28
C GLN A 85 5.89 9.99 16.11
N LEU A 86 5.53 11.26 15.90
CA LEU A 86 4.36 11.89 16.52
C LEU A 86 3.04 11.52 15.82
N TYR A 87 3.08 10.79 14.72
CA TYR A 87 1.89 10.33 14.01
C TYR A 87 1.32 9.09 14.68
N HIS A 88 0.06 9.18 15.12
CA HIS A 88 -0.63 8.12 15.87
C HIS A 88 -1.62 7.33 15.01
N GLU A 89 -1.87 7.76 13.77
CA GLU A 89 -2.82 7.10 12.87
C GLU A 89 -2.16 6.65 11.57
N ALA A 90 -2.59 5.49 11.05
CA ALA A 90 -2.14 4.97 9.76
C ALA A 90 -2.30 5.97 8.62
N GLY A 91 -3.36 6.79 8.65
CA GLY A 91 -3.65 7.80 7.64
C GLY A 91 -2.59 8.90 7.57
N GLN A 92 -2.02 9.30 8.71
CA GLN A 92 -0.96 10.32 8.77
C GLN A 92 0.33 9.80 8.12
N TRP A 93 0.68 8.54 8.39
CA TRP A 93 1.79 7.88 7.71
C TRP A 93 1.51 7.77 6.23
N ALA A 94 0.36 7.20 5.86
CA ALA A 94 0.01 6.93 4.47
C ALA A 94 -0.14 8.20 3.61
N ALA A 95 -0.36 9.37 4.21
CA ALA A 95 -0.35 10.65 3.51
C ALA A 95 1.01 10.95 2.83
N LEU A 96 2.11 10.40 3.34
CA LEU A 96 3.45 10.55 2.78
C LEU A 96 3.77 9.52 1.67
N ALA A 97 2.92 8.51 1.46
CA ALA A 97 3.20 7.44 0.50
C ALA A 97 3.40 7.95 -0.93
N GLY A 98 2.70 9.04 -1.29
CA GLY A 98 2.86 9.71 -2.57
C GLY A 98 4.30 10.11 -2.90
N GLU A 99 5.08 10.51 -1.89
CA GLU A 99 6.48 10.90 -2.12
C GLU A 99 7.35 9.69 -2.47
N VAL A 100 6.99 8.49 -2.00
CA VAL A 100 7.66 7.24 -2.41
C VAL A 100 7.33 6.92 -3.86
N PHE A 101 6.05 6.96 -4.24
CA PHE A 101 5.63 6.70 -5.62
C PHE A 101 6.26 7.67 -6.61
N ASP A 102 6.23 8.96 -6.30
CA ASP A 102 6.76 9.97 -7.19
C ASP A 102 8.31 9.92 -7.28
N SER A 103 8.99 9.18 -6.41
CA SER A 103 10.45 8.95 -6.44
C SER A 103 10.89 7.74 -7.26
N VAL A 104 9.96 6.84 -7.64
CA VAL A 104 10.27 5.53 -8.24
C VAL A 104 11.17 5.64 -9.48
N ALA A 105 10.93 6.64 -10.34
CA ALA A 105 11.69 6.81 -11.58
C ALA A 105 13.15 7.26 -11.35
N LEU A 106 13.48 7.80 -10.17
CA LEU A 106 14.77 8.43 -9.89
C LEU A 106 15.50 7.83 -8.68
N ASP A 107 14.84 6.97 -7.89
CA ASP A 107 15.41 6.35 -6.70
C ASP A 107 15.15 4.83 -6.69
N ALA A 108 16.23 4.06 -6.81
CA ALA A 108 16.18 2.60 -6.78
C ALA A 108 15.68 2.04 -5.43
N GLY A 109 15.79 2.80 -4.33
CA GLY A 109 15.20 2.45 -3.04
C GLY A 109 13.68 2.53 -3.09
N ALA A 110 13.14 3.63 -3.62
CA ALA A 110 11.71 3.81 -3.81
C ALA A 110 11.13 2.73 -4.74
N ALA A 111 11.80 2.45 -5.87
CA ALA A 111 11.40 1.37 -6.78
C ALA A 111 11.29 0.01 -6.07
N ARG A 112 12.32 -0.38 -5.29
CA ARG A 112 12.31 -1.64 -4.51
C ARG A 112 11.20 -1.69 -3.48
N ILE A 113 10.90 -0.57 -2.81
CA ILE A 113 9.82 -0.51 -1.82
C ILE A 113 8.46 -0.73 -2.50
N ILE A 114 8.22 -0.11 -3.66
CA ILE A 114 6.97 -0.29 -4.41
C ILE A 114 6.84 -1.70 -4.97
N ASP A 115 7.94 -2.31 -5.43
CA ASP A 115 7.94 -3.74 -5.79
C ASP A 115 7.61 -4.64 -4.60
N SER A 116 8.21 -4.38 -3.44
CA SER A 116 7.95 -5.15 -2.23
C SER A 116 6.51 -4.98 -1.74
N ALA A 117 5.93 -3.79 -1.93
CA ALA A 117 4.52 -3.56 -1.67
C ALA A 117 3.65 -4.42 -2.61
N ALA A 118 3.95 -4.46 -3.91
CA ALA A 118 3.24 -5.30 -4.86
C ALA A 118 3.35 -6.80 -4.52
N ASP A 119 4.52 -7.26 -4.10
CA ASP A 119 4.73 -8.64 -3.61
C ASP A 119 3.86 -8.95 -2.39
N ALA A 120 3.81 -8.02 -1.42
CA ALA A 120 3.00 -8.19 -0.22
C ALA A 120 1.50 -8.27 -0.54
N LEU A 121 1.00 -7.38 -1.41
CA LEU A 121 -0.41 -7.37 -1.83
C LEU A 121 -0.79 -8.65 -2.59
N ALA A 122 0.06 -9.08 -3.52
CA ALA A 122 -0.13 -10.32 -4.25
C ALA A 122 -0.13 -11.54 -3.32
N SER A 123 0.86 -11.63 -2.43
CA SER A 123 0.95 -12.70 -1.43
C SER A 123 -0.30 -12.74 -0.53
N LEU A 124 -0.84 -11.58 -0.15
CA LEU A 124 -2.05 -11.50 0.65
C LEU A 124 -3.26 -12.12 -0.08
N ALA A 125 -3.47 -11.77 -1.35
CA ALA A 125 -4.54 -12.32 -2.18
C ALA A 125 -4.40 -13.84 -2.34
N LEU A 126 -3.20 -14.31 -2.73
CA LEU A 126 -2.92 -15.73 -2.95
C LEU A 126 -3.09 -16.55 -1.66
N ARG A 127 -2.71 -16.02 -0.50
CA ARG A 127 -2.94 -16.69 0.80
C ARG A 127 -4.42 -16.85 1.14
N ALA A 128 -5.26 -15.88 0.77
CA ALA A 128 -6.71 -16.02 0.97
C ALA A 128 -7.27 -17.10 0.03
N GLY A 129 -6.86 -17.09 -1.25
CA GLY A 129 -7.30 -18.09 -2.24
C GLY A 129 -6.90 -19.53 -1.86
N ALA A 130 -5.65 -19.72 -1.44
CA ALA A 130 -5.14 -21.02 -1.03
C ALA A 130 -5.92 -21.66 0.14
N LYS A 131 -6.49 -20.85 1.06
CA LYS A 131 -7.29 -21.34 2.19
C LYS A 131 -8.61 -21.98 1.76
N VAL A 132 -9.14 -21.63 0.59
CA VAL A 132 -10.40 -22.19 0.05
C VAL A 132 -10.20 -22.94 -1.28
N GLY A 133 -8.94 -23.18 -1.67
CA GLY A 133 -8.59 -23.93 -2.87
C GLY A 133 -8.93 -23.24 -4.19
N VAL A 134 -8.91 -21.90 -4.23
CA VAL A 134 -9.20 -21.12 -5.46
C VAL A 134 -7.95 -20.44 -6.00
N ASP A 135 -7.84 -20.47 -7.33
CA ASP A 135 -6.86 -19.70 -8.13
C ASP A 135 -7.63 -18.78 -9.11
N GLY A 136 -8.70 -18.17 -8.60
CA GLY A 136 -9.65 -17.38 -9.35
C GLY A 136 -9.20 -15.92 -9.55
N PRO A 137 -9.98 -15.13 -10.34
CA PRO A 137 -9.63 -13.75 -10.60
C PRO A 137 -9.55 -12.93 -9.31
N VAL A 138 -8.52 -12.09 -9.20
CA VAL A 138 -8.35 -11.18 -8.06
C VAL A 138 -9.01 -9.84 -8.39
N VAL A 139 -9.97 -9.45 -7.56
CA VAL A 139 -10.52 -8.09 -7.60
C VAL A 139 -9.75 -7.22 -6.61
N MET A 140 -9.13 -6.16 -7.11
CA MET A 140 -8.35 -5.22 -6.30
C MET A 140 -9.14 -3.94 -6.07
N ALA A 141 -9.20 -3.48 -4.82
CA ALA A 141 -9.89 -2.25 -4.47
C ALA A 141 -9.08 -1.45 -3.44
N GLY A 142 -9.43 -0.17 -3.30
CA GLY A 142 -8.87 0.73 -2.29
C GLY A 142 -7.96 1.81 -2.88
N GLY A 143 -7.84 2.91 -2.12
CA GLY A 143 -7.24 4.16 -2.59
C GLY A 143 -5.82 4.06 -3.14
N LEU A 144 -5.00 3.09 -2.72
CA LEU A 144 -3.65 2.93 -3.30
C LEU A 144 -3.69 2.35 -4.70
N ILE A 145 -4.49 1.31 -4.91
CA ILE A 145 -4.66 0.67 -6.22
C ILE A 145 -5.27 1.66 -7.22
N THR A 146 -6.27 2.44 -6.78
CA THR A 146 -6.96 3.40 -7.65
C THR A 146 -6.15 4.67 -7.93
N ASN A 147 -5.39 5.18 -6.96
CA ASN A 147 -4.58 6.40 -7.16
C ASN A 147 -3.20 6.15 -7.77
N PHE A 148 -2.70 4.91 -7.77
CA PHE A 148 -1.37 4.56 -8.28
C PHE A 148 -1.43 3.37 -9.26
N PRO A 149 -1.75 3.61 -10.55
CA PRO A 149 -1.88 2.56 -11.57
C PRO A 149 -0.63 1.68 -11.76
N ASP A 150 0.56 2.22 -11.48
CA ASP A 150 1.81 1.44 -11.51
C ASP A 150 1.79 0.31 -10.46
N LEU A 151 1.29 0.58 -9.25
CA LEU A 151 1.15 -0.44 -8.22
C LEU A 151 0.14 -1.51 -8.66
N ALA A 152 -1.01 -1.11 -9.20
CA ALA A 152 -2.01 -2.04 -9.70
C ALA A 152 -1.42 -2.98 -10.77
N SER A 153 -0.67 -2.42 -11.72
CA SER A 153 -0.02 -3.19 -12.80
C SER A 153 1.01 -4.18 -12.24
N ARG A 154 1.81 -3.76 -11.25
CA ARG A 154 2.78 -4.64 -10.57
C ARG A 154 2.11 -5.77 -9.80
N VAL A 155 0.95 -5.53 -9.19
CA VAL A 155 0.18 -6.59 -8.51
C VAL A 155 -0.43 -7.54 -9.53
N GLN A 156 -1.04 -7.04 -10.61
CA GLN A 156 -1.60 -7.86 -11.70
C GLN A 156 -0.57 -8.84 -12.26
N ALA A 157 0.67 -8.38 -12.50
CA ALA A 157 1.75 -9.21 -12.98
C ALA A 157 2.11 -10.39 -12.04
N ARG A 158 1.72 -10.34 -10.76
CA ARG A 158 2.03 -11.35 -9.74
C ARG A 158 0.90 -12.31 -9.43
N VAL A 159 -0.35 -11.96 -9.73
CA VAL A 159 -1.54 -12.75 -9.38
C VAL A 159 -2.30 -13.31 -10.60
N GLY A 160 -1.82 -13.05 -11.82
CA GLY A 160 -2.45 -13.52 -13.04
C GLY A 160 -3.67 -12.67 -13.41
N SER A 161 -4.87 -13.27 -13.42
CA SER A 161 -6.10 -12.55 -13.77
C SER A 161 -6.51 -11.62 -12.65
N ALA A 162 -6.40 -10.30 -12.87
CA ALA A 162 -6.82 -9.34 -11.87
C ALA A 162 -7.44 -8.07 -12.45
N THR A 163 -8.49 -7.60 -11.79
CA THR A 163 -9.28 -6.43 -12.20
C THR A 163 -9.33 -5.43 -11.06
N VAL A 164 -9.10 -4.15 -11.37
CA VAL A 164 -9.32 -3.06 -10.43
C VAL A 164 -10.82 -2.77 -10.37
N LEU A 165 -11.37 -2.69 -9.16
CA LEU A 165 -12.77 -2.33 -8.96
C LEU A 165 -12.99 -0.86 -9.36
N GLU A 166 -13.82 -0.63 -10.37
CA GLU A 166 -14.14 0.72 -10.88
C GLU A 166 -15.26 1.41 -10.09
N GLU A 167 -16.12 0.62 -9.43
CA GLU A 167 -17.20 1.12 -8.59
C GLU A 167 -16.80 1.15 -7.11
N GLU A 168 -17.40 2.05 -6.33
CA GLU A 168 -17.22 2.04 -4.88
C GLU A 168 -17.72 0.71 -4.28
N PRO A 169 -16.98 0.06 -3.35
CA PRO A 169 -17.38 -1.22 -2.77
C PRO A 169 -18.79 -1.24 -2.16
N VAL A 170 -19.30 -0.07 -1.77
CA VAL A 170 -20.68 0.12 -1.28
C VAL A 170 -21.74 -0.32 -2.31
N ALA A 171 -21.48 -0.18 -3.61
CA ALA A 171 -22.39 -0.65 -4.66
C ALA A 171 -22.60 -2.16 -4.61
N GLY A 172 -21.55 -2.93 -4.27
CA GLY A 172 -21.65 -4.36 -4.03
C GLY A 172 -22.55 -4.70 -2.83
N ALA A 173 -22.44 -3.94 -1.73
CA ALA A 173 -23.27 -4.15 -0.55
C ALA A 173 -24.76 -3.88 -0.82
N VAL A 174 -25.08 -2.85 -1.62
CA VAL A 174 -26.46 -2.56 -2.05
C VAL A 174 -27.03 -3.70 -2.88
N ARG A 175 -26.30 -4.16 -3.91
CA ARG A 175 -26.73 -5.29 -4.75
C ARG A 175 -26.93 -6.59 -3.96
N LEU A 176 -26.08 -6.84 -2.96
CA LEU A 176 -26.25 -7.96 -2.03
C LEU A 176 -27.54 -7.83 -1.22
N ALA A 177 -27.82 -6.65 -0.67
CA ALA A 177 -29.04 -6.39 0.10
C ALA A 177 -30.32 -6.51 -0.75
N GLU A 178 -30.27 -6.13 -2.03
CA GLU A 178 -31.37 -6.29 -2.97
C GLU A 178 -31.64 -7.75 -3.39
N SER A 179 -30.66 -8.63 -3.17
CA SER A 179 -30.76 -10.07 -3.51
C SER A 179 -31.20 -10.97 -2.35
N LEU A 180 -31.42 -10.39 -1.16
CA LEU A 180 -31.93 -11.05 0.05
C LEU A 180 -33.46 -10.95 0.15
#